data_AF-A0A9X9LIR0-F1
#
_entry.id   AF-A0A9X9LIR0-F1
#
_cell.length_a   1.000
_cell.length_b   1.000
_cell.length_c   1.000
_cell.angle_alpha   90.00
_cell.angle_beta   90.00
_cell.angle_gamma   90.00
#
_symmetry.space_group_name_H-M   'P 1'
#
loop_
_entity.id
_entity.type
_entity.pdbx_description
1 polymer ?
#
loop_
_entity_poly.entity_id
_entity_poly.type
_entity_poly.pdbx_seq_one_letter_code
_entity_poly.pdbx_strand_id
1 'polypeptide(L)'
;EIRTQLVEQFKCLEQQSESRLQLLQDLQEFFRRKAEIELEYSRSLEKLAERFSSKIRSSREHQFKKDQYLLSPVNCWYLVLHQTRRESRDHATLNDIFMNNVIVRLSQISEDVIRLFKKVGKGSTPPAQISLFQADH
;
A
#
# COMPACT_ATOMS: atom_id res chain seq x y z
N GLU A 1 12.45 44.81 -9.84
CA GLU A 1 11.59 44.34 -8.74
C GLU A 1 10.68 43.17 -9.15
N ILE A 2 9.74 43.36 -10.08
CA ILE A 2 8.81 42.30 -10.55
C ILE A 2 9.53 41.02 -11.03
N ARG A 3 10.61 41.15 -11.82
CA ARG A 3 11.41 40.00 -12.27
C ARG A 3 11.98 39.18 -11.11
N THR A 4 12.46 39.85 -10.06
CA THR A 4 13.04 39.20 -8.88
C THR A 4 11.95 38.43 -8.11
N GLN A 5 10.79 39.06 -7.90
CA GLN A 5 9.63 38.42 -7.28
C GLN A 5 9.18 37.17 -8.06
N LEU A 6 9.13 37.23 -9.39
CA LEU A 6 8.76 36.08 -10.23
C LEU A 6 9.76 34.91 -10.11
N VAL A 7 11.05 35.20 -10.01
CA VAL A 7 12.09 34.18 -9.80
C VAL A 7 11.95 33.52 -8.43
N GLU A 8 11.69 34.31 -7.39
CA GLU A 8 11.47 33.79 -6.03
C GLU A 8 10.21 32.93 -5.95
N GLN A 9 9.11 33.37 -6.59
CA GLN A 9 7.88 32.60 -6.69
C GLN A 9 8.10 31.27 -7.42
N PHE A 10 8.87 31.27 -8.51
CA PHE A 10 9.20 30.04 -9.23
C PHE A 10 10.01 29.07 -8.38
N LYS A 11 11.02 29.56 -7.66
CA LYS A 11 11.82 28.74 -6.72
C LYS A 11 10.97 28.15 -5.59
N CYS A 12 10.02 28.92 -5.06
CA CYS A 12 9.09 28.42 -4.05
C CYS A 12 8.22 27.27 -4.59
N LEU A 13 7.70 27.41 -5.82
CA LEU A 13 6.92 26.36 -6.49
C LEU A 13 7.75 25.09 -6.76
N GLU A 14 9.01 25.25 -7.16
CA GLU A 14 9.95 24.14 -7.35
C GLU A 14 10.18 23.38 -6.04
N GLN A 15 10.55 24.08 -4.97
CA GLN A 15 10.76 23.48 -3.65
C GLN A 15 9.49 22.78 -3.13
N GLN A 16 8.31 23.37 -3.36
CA GLN A 16 7.04 22.75 -2.99
C GLN A 16 6.78 21.46 -3.78
N SER A 17 7.08 21.44 -5.08
CA SER A 17 6.94 20.26 -5.93
C SER A 17 7.88 19.13 -5.48
N GLU A 18 9.14 19.45 -5.19
CA GLU A 18 10.13 18.49 -4.68
C GLU A 18 9.70 17.89 -3.33
N SER A 19 9.31 18.74 -2.38
CA SER A 19 8.84 18.31 -1.05
C SER A 19 7.63 17.38 -1.17
N ARG A 20 6.72 17.68 -2.10
CA ARG A 20 5.55 16.84 -2.35
C ARG A 20 5.92 15.49 -2.97
N LEU A 21 6.88 15.47 -3.90
CA LEU A 21 7.37 14.21 -4.48
C LEU A 21 8.07 13.35 -3.44
N GLN A 22 8.86 13.94 -2.55
CA GLN A 22 9.49 13.22 -1.45
C GLN A 22 8.45 12.57 -0.54
N LEU A 23 7.43 13.32 -0.11
CA LEU A 23 6.34 12.77 0.71
C LEU A 23 5.62 11.61 0.01
N LEU A 24 5.38 11.72 -1.30
CA LEU A 24 4.75 10.64 -2.08
C LEU A 24 5.63 9.39 -2.16
N GLN A 25 6.95 9.55 -2.20
CA GLN A 25 7.90 8.42 -2.14
C GLN A 25 7.87 7.76 -0.76
N ASP A 26 7.93 8.55 0.31
CA ASP A 26 7.90 8.05 1.69
C ASP A 26 6.59 7.29 1.97
N LEU A 27 5.46 7.79 1.47
CA LEU A 27 4.17 7.11 1.56
C LEU A 27 4.16 5.78 0.80
N GLN A 28 4.72 5.73 -0.42
CA GLN A 28 4.82 4.47 -1.18
C GLN A 28 5.64 3.43 -0.43
N GLU A 29 6.77 3.83 0.15
CA GLU A 29 7.62 2.93 0.93
C GLU A 29 6.93 2.45 2.21
N PHE A 30 6.25 3.36 2.92
CA PHE A 30 5.45 3.00 4.08
C PHE A 30 4.40 1.93 3.75
N PHE A 31 3.65 2.10 2.65
CA PHE A 31 2.64 1.12 2.26
C PHE A 31 3.25 -0.20 1.76
N ARG A 32 4.42 -0.17 1.13
CA ARG A 32 5.15 -1.38 0.75
C ARG A 32 5.53 -2.19 1.99
N ARG A 33 6.13 -1.53 2.98
CA ARG A 33 6.50 -2.17 4.24
C ARG A 33 5.28 -2.66 5.00
N LYS A 34 4.20 -1.89 5.02
CA LYS A 34 2.93 -2.29 5.63
C LYS A 34 2.35 -3.54 4.96
N ALA A 35 2.36 -3.61 3.62
CA ALA A 35 1.86 -4.76 2.86
C ALA A 35 2.62 -6.04 3.21
N GLU A 36 3.95 -5.97 3.29
CA GLU A 36 4.79 -7.10 3.71
C GLU A 36 4.40 -7.62 5.10
N ILE A 37 4.15 -6.72 6.06
CA ILE A 37 3.72 -7.07 7.42
C ILE A 37 2.35 -7.77 7.39
N GLU A 38 1.38 -7.24 6.63
CA GLU A 38 0.06 -7.87 6.48
C GLU A 38 0.18 -9.29 5.89
N LEU A 39 1.04 -9.46 4.88
CA LEU A 39 1.27 -10.76 4.24
C LEU A 39 1.96 -11.76 5.17
N GLU A 40 2.92 -11.30 5.98
CA GLU A 40 3.56 -12.14 7.00
C GLU A 40 2.57 -12.56 8.09
N TYR A 41 1.70 -11.65 8.54
CA TYR A 41 0.67 -11.94 9.51
C TYR A 41 -0.36 -12.94 8.97
N SER A 42 -0.83 -12.73 7.74
CA SER A 42 -1.67 -13.69 7.00
C SER A 42 -1.06 -15.11 6.99
N ARG A 43 0.20 -15.24 6.56
CA ARG A 43 0.91 -16.53 6.52
C ARG A 43 1.03 -17.17 7.91
N SER A 44 1.24 -16.35 8.95
CA SER A 44 1.36 -16.83 10.33
C SER A 44 0.03 -17.36 10.87
N LEU A 45 -1.08 -16.68 10.59
CA LEU A 45 -2.42 -17.13 10.93
C LEU A 45 -2.80 -18.43 10.20
N GLU A 46 -2.47 -18.56 8.91
CA GLU A 46 -2.73 -19.79 8.16
C GLU A 46 -1.95 -20.98 8.73
N LYS A 47 -0.65 -20.78 9.03
CA LYS A 47 0.18 -21.81 9.69
C LYS A 47 -0.38 -22.22 11.04
N LEU A 48 -0.86 -21.26 11.83
CA LEU A 48 -1.50 -21.53 13.12
C LEU A 48 -2.77 -22.37 12.94
N ALA A 49 -3.66 -21.96 12.05
CA ALA A 49 -4.92 -22.67 11.79
C ALA A 49 -4.68 -24.11 11.29
N GLU A 50 -3.69 -24.34 10.42
CA GLU A 50 -3.41 -25.68 9.88
C GLU A 50 -2.79 -26.61 10.93
N ARG A 51 -1.85 -26.09 11.74
CA ARG A 51 -1.23 -26.85 12.84
C ARG A 51 -2.26 -27.43 13.82
N PHE A 52 -3.35 -26.70 14.04
CA PHE A 52 -4.38 -27.07 14.99
C PHE A 52 -5.60 -27.76 14.36
N SER A 53 -5.79 -27.63 13.04
CA SER A 53 -6.80 -28.38 12.29
C SER A 53 -6.45 -29.87 12.17
N SER A 54 -5.16 -30.21 12.06
CA SER A 54 -4.69 -31.61 11.98
C SER A 54 -5.00 -32.42 13.25
N LYS A 55 -5.04 -31.78 14.43
CA LYS A 55 -5.30 -32.43 15.72
C LYS A 55 -6.76 -32.82 15.96
N ILE A 56 -7.73 -32.18 15.30
CA ILE A 56 -9.16 -32.53 15.45
C ILE A 56 -9.49 -33.81 14.68
N ARG A 57 -8.83 -34.02 13.53
CA ARG A 57 -9.11 -35.16 12.64
C ARG A 57 -8.80 -36.51 13.30
N SER A 58 -7.87 -36.59 14.24
CA SER A 58 -7.54 -37.83 14.96
C SER A 58 -8.58 -38.22 16.04
N SER A 59 -9.51 -37.34 16.40
CA SER A 59 -10.52 -37.58 17.45
C SER A 59 -11.92 -37.93 16.90
N ARG A 60 -12.10 -37.94 15.57
CA ARG A 60 -13.40 -38.20 14.93
C ARG A 60 -13.62 -39.68 14.66
N GLU A 61 -14.05 -40.41 15.68
CA GLU A 61 -14.78 -41.66 15.47
C GLU A 61 -16.29 -41.52 15.71
N HIS A 62 -16.78 -40.42 16.31
CA HIS A 62 -18.21 -40.29 16.61
C HIS A 62 -18.88 -39.14 15.86
N GLN A 63 -19.57 -39.57 14.81
CA GLN A 63 -20.40 -38.84 13.88
C GLN A 63 -21.73 -38.35 14.49
N PHE A 64 -22.18 -37.19 14.01
CA PHE A 64 -23.56 -36.76 13.78
C PHE A 64 -24.58 -36.72 14.95
N LYS A 65 -24.91 -35.49 15.41
CA LYS A 65 -26.31 -35.05 15.61
C LYS A 65 -26.47 -33.57 15.23
N LYS A 66 -27.23 -33.29 14.17
CA LYS A 66 -27.23 -32.01 13.45
C LYS A 66 -27.87 -30.83 14.21
N ASP A 67 -28.51 -31.05 15.36
CA ASP A 67 -29.38 -30.04 15.98
C ASP A 67 -29.13 -29.76 17.47
N GLN A 68 -28.01 -30.23 18.06
CA GLN A 68 -27.74 -30.08 19.51
C GLN A 68 -26.42 -29.37 19.88
N TYR A 69 -25.81 -28.62 18.95
CA TYR A 69 -24.43 -28.15 19.12
C TYR A 69 -24.22 -26.63 19.00
N LEU A 70 -25.10 -25.83 19.59
CA LEU A 70 -24.80 -24.40 19.68
C LEU A 70 -23.60 -24.08 20.57
N LEU A 71 -23.10 -25.01 21.42
CA LEU A 71 -21.97 -24.78 22.34
C LEU A 71 -21.18 -26.08 22.70
N SER A 72 -20.89 -26.98 21.75
CA SER A 72 -19.90 -28.04 22.08
C SER A 72 -18.48 -27.48 21.98
N PRO A 73 -17.55 -27.84 22.89
CA PRO A 73 -16.17 -27.37 22.82
C PRO A 73 -15.51 -27.61 21.45
N VAL A 74 -15.90 -28.70 20.77
CA VAL A 74 -15.44 -29.04 19.42
C VAL A 74 -15.97 -28.05 18.37
N ASN A 75 -17.23 -27.62 18.48
CA ASN A 75 -17.79 -26.61 17.58
C ASN A 75 -17.18 -25.23 17.83
N CYS A 76 -17.01 -24.83 19.10
CA CYS A 76 -16.32 -23.58 19.45
C CYS A 76 -14.91 -23.56 18.84
N TRP A 77 -14.19 -24.67 18.93
CA TRP A 77 -12.87 -24.82 18.33
C TRP A 77 -12.89 -24.71 16.80
N TYR A 78 -13.87 -25.32 16.13
CA TYR A 78 -14.05 -25.18 14.68
C TYR A 78 -14.34 -23.73 14.27
N LEU A 79 -15.17 -23.02 15.04
CA LEU A 79 -15.50 -21.61 14.80
C LEU A 79 -14.25 -20.72 14.95
N VAL A 80 -13.43 -20.94 15.98
CA VAL A 80 -12.17 -20.21 16.17
C VAL A 80 -11.22 -20.45 15.00
N LEU A 81 -11.03 -21.70 14.56
CA LEU A 81 -10.17 -21.99 13.41
C LEU A 81 -10.69 -21.38 12.10
N HIS A 82 -12.00 -21.38 11.90
CA HIS A 82 -12.61 -20.73 10.75
C HIS A 82 -12.40 -19.20 10.79
N GLN A 83 -12.59 -18.59 11.97
CA GLN A 83 -12.34 -17.18 12.20
C GLN A 83 -10.88 -16.80 11.91
N THR A 84 -9.91 -17.57 12.42
CA THR A 84 -8.48 -17.36 12.15
C THR A 84 -8.14 -17.46 10.65
N ARG A 85 -8.73 -18.42 9.92
CA ARG A 85 -8.57 -18.51 8.46
C ARG A 85 -9.21 -17.33 7.72
N ARG A 86 -10.32 -16.80 8.23
CA ARG A 86 -10.94 -15.60 7.65
C ARG A 86 -10.02 -14.40 7.82
N GLU A 87 -9.51 -14.17 9.02
CA GLU A 87 -8.54 -13.09 9.30
C GLU A 87 -7.29 -13.24 8.42
N SER A 88 -6.74 -14.45 8.28
CA SER A 88 -5.63 -14.74 7.35
C SER A 88 -5.91 -14.21 5.93
N ARG A 89 -7.12 -14.46 5.40
CA ARG A 89 -7.53 -13.98 4.07
C ARG A 89 -7.70 -12.46 4.04
N ASP A 90 -8.33 -11.88 5.06
CA ASP A 90 -8.52 -10.44 5.15
C ASP A 90 -7.17 -9.69 5.12
N HIS A 91 -6.16 -10.20 5.84
CA HIS A 91 -4.80 -9.66 5.81
C HIS A 91 -4.11 -9.84 4.44
N ALA A 92 -4.29 -10.97 3.77
CA ALA A 92 -3.78 -11.15 2.40
C ALA A 92 -4.42 -10.16 1.42
N THR A 93 -5.73 -9.89 1.57
CA THR A 93 -6.46 -8.88 0.79
C THR A 93 -5.94 -7.47 1.08
N LEU A 94 -5.63 -7.13 2.33
CA LEU A 94 -5.03 -5.84 2.66
C LEU A 94 -3.66 -5.64 2.00
N ASN A 95 -2.80 -6.68 2.02
CA ASN A 95 -1.54 -6.65 1.28
C ASN A 95 -1.77 -6.36 -0.22
N ASP A 96 -2.73 -7.05 -0.85
CA ASP A 96 -3.05 -6.85 -2.27
C ASP A 96 -3.56 -5.43 -2.56
N ILE A 97 -4.44 -4.91 -1.71
CA ILE A 97 -4.95 -3.53 -1.81
C ILE A 97 -3.80 -2.52 -1.73
N PHE A 98 -2.88 -2.68 -0.77
CA PHE A 98 -1.74 -1.78 -0.64
C PHE A 98 -0.83 -1.82 -1.86
N MET A 99 -0.47 -3.01 -2.32
CA MET A 99 0.46 -3.19 -3.44
C MET A 99 -0.13 -2.75 -4.78
N ASN A 100 -1.36 -3.18 -5.07
CA ASN A 100 -1.94 -3.08 -6.41
C ASN A 100 -2.88 -1.88 -6.59
N ASN A 101 -3.34 -1.24 -5.51
CA ASN A 101 -4.21 -0.08 -5.60
C ASN A 101 -3.55 1.17 -5.02
N VAL A 102 -3.17 1.14 -3.74
CA VAL A 102 -2.68 2.35 -3.04
C VAL A 102 -1.35 2.83 -3.62
N ILE A 103 -0.34 1.96 -3.70
CA ILE A 103 0.98 2.33 -4.23
C ILE A 103 0.86 2.78 -5.69
N VAL A 104 0.14 2.04 -6.53
CA VAL A 104 -0.10 2.40 -7.94
C VAL A 104 -0.73 3.80 -8.06
N ARG A 105 -1.72 4.12 -7.22
CA ARG A 105 -2.36 5.44 -7.22
C ARG A 105 -1.40 6.54 -6.81
N LEU A 106 -0.54 6.30 -5.82
CA LEU A 106 0.49 7.25 -5.40
C LEU A 106 1.54 7.48 -6.49
N SER A 107 1.93 6.44 -7.23
CA SER A 107 2.84 6.58 -8.38
C SER A 107 2.22 7.45 -9.48
N GLN A 108 0.94 7.24 -9.82
CA GLN A 108 0.21 8.09 -10.78
C GLN A 108 0.15 9.56 -10.33
N ILE A 109 -0.14 9.80 -9.05
CA ILE A 109 -0.15 11.16 -8.49
C ILE A 109 1.24 11.79 -8.60
N SER A 110 2.30 11.02 -8.39
CA SER A 110 3.69 11.49 -8.52
C SER A 110 3.99 11.90 -9.96
N GLU A 111 3.58 11.10 -10.95
CA GLU A 111 3.70 11.44 -12.37
C GLU A 111 2.92 12.70 -12.75
N ASP A 112 1.71 12.87 -12.21
CA ASP A 112 0.90 14.07 -12.45
C ASP A 112 1.54 15.32 -11.86
N VAL A 113 2.14 15.24 -10.66
CA VAL A 113 2.91 16.35 -10.05
C VAL A 113 4.08 16.73 -10.97
N ILE A 114 4.85 15.76 -11.45
CA ILE A 114 5.96 16.01 -12.39
C ILE A 114 5.45 16.66 -13.69
N ARG A 115 4.34 16.16 -14.24
CA ARG A 115 3.76 16.67 -15.49
C ARG A 115 3.26 18.10 -15.34
N LEU A 116 2.55 18.40 -14.24
CA LEU A 116 2.06 19.75 -13.93
C LEU A 116 3.22 20.72 -13.75
N PHE A 117 4.26 20.34 -13.00
CA PHE A 117 5.44 21.18 -12.83
C PHE A 117 6.14 21.48 -14.16
N LYS A 118 6.35 20.47 -15.01
CA LYS A 118 6.90 20.67 -16.37
C LYS A 118 6.04 21.60 -17.24
N LYS A 119 4.72 21.56 -17.11
CA LYS A 119 3.80 22.44 -17.84
C LYS A 119 3.90 23.89 -17.35
N VAL A 120 4.02 24.10 -16.04
CA VAL A 120 4.21 25.42 -15.43
C VAL A 120 5.58 25.99 -15.80
N GLY A 121 6.65 25.20 -15.75
CA GLY A 121 8.00 25.62 -16.15
C GLY A 121 8.16 25.97 -17.64
N LYS A 122 7.37 25.35 -18.53
CA LYS A 122 7.28 25.71 -19.95
C LYS A 122 6.44 26.97 -20.21
N GLY A 123 5.57 27.36 -19.28
CA GLY A 123 4.74 28.57 -19.39
C GLY A 123 5.38 29.84 -18.83
N SER A 124 6.45 29.71 -18.04
CA SER A 124 7.13 30.82 -17.36
C SER A 124 8.45 31.25 -18.00
N THR A 125 8.87 30.60 -19.09
CA THR A 125 10.08 30.97 -19.84
C THR A 125 9.71 31.86 -21.04
N PRO A 126 10.11 33.15 -21.08
CA PRO A 126 10.15 33.89 -22.33
C PRO A 126 11.04 33.13 -23.34
N PRO A 127 10.74 33.14 -24.65
CA PRO A 127 11.36 32.26 -25.65
C PRO A 127 12.87 32.45 -25.94
N ALA A 128 13.68 33.02 -25.05
CA ALA A 128 15.02 33.51 -25.38
C ALA A 128 16.19 32.90 -24.58
N GLN A 129 16.01 31.86 -23.76
CA GLN A 129 17.14 31.28 -23.00
C GLN A 129 17.29 29.75 -23.08
N ILE A 130 16.52 29.06 -23.91
CA ILE A 130 16.76 27.63 -24.19
C ILE A 130 17.68 27.52 -25.42
N SER A 131 18.93 27.95 -25.27
CA SER A 131 19.97 27.72 -26.29
C SER A 131 21.37 27.61 -25.69
N LEU A 132 21.51 27.07 -24.47
CA LEU A 132 22.83 26.85 -23.89
C LEU A 132 22.83 25.84 -22.73
N PHE A 133 22.35 24.61 -22.95
CA PHE A 133 22.63 23.49 -22.03
C PHE A 133 22.57 22.13 -22.73
N GLN A 134 23.17 22.05 -23.92
CA GLN A 134 23.48 20.78 -24.59
C GLN A 134 24.87 20.76 -25.23
N ALA A 135 25.77 21.65 -24.81
CA ALA A 135 27.20 21.52 -25.06
C ALA A 135 27.90 21.41 -23.70
N ASP A 136 28.73 20.38 -23.58
CA ASP A 136 29.67 20.08 -22.49
C ASP A 136 29.06 19.48 -21.21
N HIS A 137 28.87 18.16 -21.17
CA HIS A 137 29.90 17.21 -20.70
C HIS A 137 29.44 15.75 -20.81
#